data_AF-A0A7X7Z605-F1
#
_entry.id   AF-A0A7X7Z605-F1
#
_cell.length_a   1.000
_cell.length_b   1.000
_cell.length_c   1.000
_cell.angle_alpha   90.00
_cell.angle_beta   90.00
_cell.angle_gamma   90.00
#
_symmetry.space_group_name_H-M   'P 1'
#
loop_
_entity.id
_entity.type
_entity.pdbx_description
1 polymer ?
#
loop_
_entity_poly.entity_id
_entity_poly.type
_entity_poly.pdbx_seq_one_letter_code
_entity_poly.pdbx_strand_id
1 'polypeptide(L)'
;MKLKYLLLGIVLHIISSSVFAQYLPLISENVLWSHVEIHCLPGYNSYSSRYYAFKNDTVIGETIYQKLYATDSPDQTGWYLWGLYREDTSTGKAWYRSVFPESEGIAYDFSAQVGDTVEIYNPAFSADLIRLIVMEKNIVEIGGILRKQLKMWEPQHIQSEIWIEGIGSLYGIKNSGMSWAGAACGSEELLCYWKDDKNLWQNPAFETCFFELTGRVNLPAASPHFSFQITNKTLIINKLHHTGLLIIYNMLGKEVLRQSLHETVTFSLTSLSQGFYLVRFVDPLGVSVTKIWLP
;
A
#
# COMPACT_ATOMS: atom_id res chain seq x y z
N MET A 1 57.33 -30.02 -22.36
CA MET A 1 56.65 -30.01 -21.04
C MET A 1 56.22 -28.62 -20.56
N LYS A 2 57.04 -27.56 -20.68
CA LYS A 2 56.73 -26.22 -20.10
C LYS A 2 55.48 -25.51 -20.66
N LEU A 3 55.14 -25.70 -21.94
CA LEU A 3 53.98 -25.05 -22.57
C LEU A 3 52.62 -25.60 -22.09
N LYS A 4 52.54 -26.88 -21.73
CA LYS A 4 51.30 -27.50 -21.22
C LYS A 4 50.93 -27.01 -19.82
N TYR A 5 51.92 -26.78 -18.94
CA TYR A 5 51.70 -26.23 -17.60
C TYR A 5 51.40 -24.73 -17.62
N LEU A 6 51.95 -23.98 -18.59
CA LEU A 6 51.62 -22.57 -18.80
C LEU A 6 50.15 -22.39 -19.23
N LEU A 7 49.68 -23.22 -20.18
CA LEU A 7 48.29 -23.22 -20.63
C LEU A 7 47.33 -23.65 -19.51
N LEU A 8 47.69 -24.64 -18.69
CA LEU A 8 46.90 -25.07 -17.53
C LEU A 8 46.81 -23.96 -16.46
N GLY A 9 47.90 -23.22 -16.23
CA GLY A 9 47.93 -22.08 -15.31
C GLY A 9 47.07 -20.90 -15.76
N ILE A 10 47.02 -20.62 -17.07
CA ILE A 10 46.15 -19.58 -17.65
C ILE A 10 44.66 -19.99 -17.54
N VAL A 11 44.34 -21.26 -17.81
CA VAL A 11 42.96 -21.77 -17.68
C VAL A 11 42.48 -21.76 -16.22
N LEU A 12 43.35 -22.07 -15.25
CA LEU A 12 43.03 -21.97 -13.82
C LEU A 12 42.88 -20.52 -13.33
N HIS A 13 43.59 -19.55 -13.92
CA HIS A 13 43.40 -18.12 -13.61
C HIS A 13 42.07 -17.57 -14.13
N ILE A 14 41.61 -18.04 -15.31
CA ILE A 14 40.35 -17.63 -15.92
C ILE A 14 39.13 -18.21 -15.17
N ILE A 15 39.28 -19.35 -14.49
CA ILE A 15 38.21 -19.93 -13.66
C ILE A 15 38.17 -19.29 -12.26
N SER A 16 39.27 -18.66 -11.82
CA SER A 16 39.38 -17.95 -10.52
C SER A 16 38.94 -16.49 -10.54
N SER A 17 38.59 -15.91 -11.70
CA SER A 17 37.74 -14.72 -11.73
C SER A 17 36.33 -15.17 -11.36
N SER A 18 36.16 -15.38 -10.06
CA SER A 18 34.89 -15.45 -9.34
C SER A 18 33.85 -14.62 -10.06
N VAL A 19 32.94 -15.32 -10.73
CA VAL A 19 31.62 -14.80 -11.11
C VAL A 19 30.91 -14.56 -9.79
N PHE A 20 31.25 -13.47 -9.10
CA PHE A 20 30.36 -12.91 -8.11
C PHE A 20 29.07 -12.63 -8.86
N ALA A 21 27.94 -13.12 -8.35
CA ALA A 21 26.64 -12.70 -8.83
C ALA A 21 26.65 -11.16 -8.83
N GLN A 22 26.70 -10.58 -10.03
CA GLN A 22 26.80 -9.15 -10.20
C GLN A 22 25.53 -8.55 -9.62
N TYR A 23 25.68 -7.55 -8.75
CA TYR A 23 24.56 -6.80 -8.20
C TYR A 23 23.60 -6.40 -9.33
N LEU A 24 22.31 -6.70 -9.18
CA LEU A 24 21.29 -6.32 -10.14
C LEU A 24 20.80 -4.90 -9.81
N PRO A 25 21.03 -3.91 -10.68
CA PRO A 25 20.63 -2.53 -10.42
C PRO A 25 19.13 -2.40 -10.18
N LEU A 26 18.76 -1.67 -9.13
CA LEU A 26 17.39 -1.23 -8.87
C LEU A 26 16.99 -0.19 -9.91
N ILE A 27 17.91 0.70 -10.26
CA ILE A 27 17.74 1.71 -11.29
C ILE A 27 18.05 1.07 -12.65
N SER A 28 17.01 0.82 -13.43
CA SER A 28 17.12 0.20 -14.76
C SER A 28 16.17 0.88 -15.75
N GLU A 29 16.57 0.91 -17.01
CA GLU A 29 15.73 1.33 -18.12
C GLU A 29 14.60 0.32 -18.37
N ASN A 30 13.52 0.79 -19.01
CA ASN A 30 12.35 0.01 -19.42
C ASN A 30 11.70 -0.80 -18.30
N VAL A 31 11.74 -0.29 -17.07
CA VAL A 31 11.06 -0.89 -15.93
C VAL A 31 9.81 -0.10 -15.56
N LEU A 32 8.75 -0.85 -15.27
CA LEU A 32 7.49 -0.33 -14.76
C LEU A 32 7.16 -1.06 -13.46
N TRP A 33 6.77 -0.32 -12.43
CA TRP A 33 6.16 -0.87 -11.22
C TRP A 33 4.72 -0.42 -11.15
N SER A 34 3.82 -1.30 -10.73
CA SER A 34 2.49 -0.90 -10.29
C SER A 34 2.30 -1.27 -8.83
N HIS A 35 1.67 -0.39 -8.08
CA HIS A 35 1.31 -0.64 -6.68
C HIS A 35 -0.15 -0.28 -6.46
N VAL A 36 -0.70 -0.81 -5.36
CA VAL A 36 -1.98 -0.40 -4.80
C VAL A 36 -1.72 0.29 -3.46
N GLU A 37 -2.42 1.38 -3.23
CA GLU A 37 -2.60 1.98 -1.93
C GLU A 37 -4.00 1.58 -1.42
N ILE A 38 -4.01 0.94 -0.25
CA ILE A 38 -5.19 0.47 0.44
C ILE A 38 -5.51 1.47 1.53
N HIS A 39 -6.59 2.22 1.33
CA HIS A 39 -7.07 3.23 2.26
C HIS A 39 -8.14 2.61 3.15
N CYS A 40 -7.89 2.54 4.45
CA CYS A 40 -8.90 2.10 5.40
C CYS A 40 -9.88 3.24 5.71
N LEU A 41 -11.15 3.06 5.32
CA LEU A 41 -12.24 3.99 5.61
C LEU A 41 -13.22 3.34 6.61
N PRO A 42 -14.02 4.15 7.35
CA PRO A 42 -15.06 3.59 8.20
C PRO A 42 -16.07 2.74 7.41
N GLY A 43 -16.00 1.43 7.58
CA GLY A 43 -16.95 0.46 7.01
C GLY A 43 -16.54 -0.18 5.68
N TYR A 44 -15.46 0.26 5.03
CA TYR A 44 -14.92 -0.35 3.80
C TYR A 44 -13.49 0.13 3.53
N ASN A 45 -12.75 -0.59 2.69
CA ASN A 45 -11.48 -0.09 2.15
C ASN A 45 -11.71 0.51 0.76
N SER A 46 -10.99 1.59 0.43
CA SER A 46 -10.85 2.03 -0.95
C SER A 46 -9.45 1.73 -1.46
N TYR A 47 -9.35 1.53 -2.76
CA TYR A 47 -8.11 1.15 -3.43
C TYR A 47 -7.79 2.18 -4.50
N SER A 48 -6.52 2.53 -4.60
CA SER A 48 -6.01 3.35 -5.71
C SER A 48 -4.69 2.77 -6.18
N SER A 49 -4.53 2.61 -7.49
CA SER A 49 -3.24 2.21 -8.06
C SER A 49 -2.51 3.34 -8.74
N ARG A 50 -1.20 3.17 -8.84
CA ARG A 50 -0.33 4.07 -9.58
C ARG A 50 0.85 3.30 -10.16
N TYR A 51 1.29 3.75 -11.32
CA TYR A 51 2.51 3.28 -11.95
C TYR A 51 3.70 4.15 -11.58
N TYR A 52 4.87 3.52 -11.48
CA TYR A 52 6.16 4.19 -11.35
C TYR A 52 7.11 3.74 -12.45
N ALA A 53 7.93 4.67 -12.95
CA ALA A 53 9.01 4.38 -13.89
C ALA A 53 10.13 5.42 -13.76
N PHE A 54 11.38 5.01 -14.01
CA PHE A 54 12.48 5.95 -14.16
C PHE A 54 12.42 6.62 -15.54
N LYS A 55 12.50 7.95 -15.59
CA LYS A 55 12.47 8.70 -16.86
C LYS A 55 13.44 9.88 -16.83
N ASN A 56 14.48 9.80 -17.65
CA ASN A 56 15.55 10.80 -17.73
C ASN A 56 16.31 10.95 -16.41
N ASP A 57 17.49 11.56 -16.52
CA ASP A 57 18.30 11.93 -15.39
C ASP A 57 18.21 13.44 -15.08
N THR A 58 18.88 13.82 -14.01
CA THR A 58 19.22 15.20 -13.69
C THR A 58 20.49 15.22 -12.87
N VAL A 59 21.14 16.38 -12.85
CA VAL A 59 22.35 16.63 -12.06
C VAL A 59 22.00 17.65 -10.99
N ILE A 60 22.28 17.34 -9.73
CA ILE A 60 22.18 18.29 -8.63
C ILE A 60 23.50 18.30 -7.87
N GLY A 61 24.17 19.45 -7.88
CA GLY A 61 25.57 19.53 -7.48
C GLY A 61 26.44 18.72 -8.44
N GLU A 62 27.16 17.73 -7.91
CA GLU A 62 28.02 16.82 -8.67
C GLU A 62 27.41 15.42 -8.83
N THR A 63 26.17 15.23 -8.36
CA THR A 63 25.53 13.92 -8.29
C THR A 63 24.46 13.77 -9.37
N ILE A 64 24.53 12.67 -10.11
CA ILE A 64 23.54 12.28 -11.12
C ILE A 64 22.43 11.49 -10.44
N TYR A 65 21.19 11.84 -10.75
CA TYR A 65 19.98 11.17 -10.27
C TYR A 65 19.12 10.74 -11.44
N GLN A 66 18.51 9.57 -11.33
CA GLN A 66 17.38 9.19 -12.17
C GLN A 66 16.09 9.73 -11.57
N LYS A 67 15.21 10.27 -12.40
CA LYS A 67 13.91 10.78 -11.95
C LYS A 67 12.90 9.64 -11.90
N LEU A 68 12.33 9.40 -10.73
CA LEU A 68 11.17 8.54 -10.59
C LEU A 68 9.91 9.34 -10.93
N TYR A 69 9.20 8.90 -11.97
CA TYR A 69 7.91 9.45 -12.35
C TYR A 69 6.78 8.54 -11.91
N ALA A 70 5.62 9.13 -11.67
CA ALA A 70 4.39 8.49 -11.26
C ALA A 70 3.23 8.81 -12.22
N THR A 71 2.26 7.90 -12.34
CA THR A 71 0.95 8.21 -12.91
C THR A 71 -0.16 7.37 -12.27
N ASP A 72 -1.28 8.00 -12.01
CA ASP A 72 -2.52 7.39 -11.49
C ASP A 72 -3.46 6.93 -12.63
N SER A 73 -3.03 7.08 -13.89
CA SER A 73 -3.81 6.73 -15.07
C SER A 73 -3.52 5.29 -15.54
N PRO A 74 -4.54 4.44 -15.74
CA PRO A 74 -4.36 3.08 -16.25
C PRO A 74 -3.74 3.06 -17.65
N ASP A 75 -4.02 4.09 -18.46
CA ASP A 75 -3.46 4.29 -19.81
C ASP A 75 -2.03 4.84 -19.79
N GLN A 76 -1.41 4.97 -18.60
CA GLN A 76 -0.06 5.49 -18.41
C GLN A 76 0.16 6.89 -19.03
N THR A 77 -0.83 7.76 -18.88
CA THR A 77 -0.79 9.17 -19.32
C THR A 77 -0.61 10.12 -18.13
N GLY A 78 -0.21 11.37 -18.35
CA GLY A 78 -0.16 12.38 -17.29
C GLY A 78 0.92 12.13 -16.21
N TRP A 79 2.11 11.68 -16.62
CA TRP A 79 3.21 11.42 -15.69
C TRP A 79 3.71 12.68 -14.97
N TYR A 80 3.93 12.57 -13.67
CA TYR A 80 4.51 13.64 -12.85
C TYR A 80 5.74 13.16 -12.09
N LEU A 81 6.66 14.08 -11.77
CA LEU A 81 7.87 13.78 -11.02
C LEU A 81 7.49 13.43 -9.58
N TRP A 82 7.86 12.23 -9.13
CA TRP A 82 7.64 11.77 -7.76
C TRP A 82 8.85 12.05 -6.87
N GLY A 83 10.04 11.70 -7.35
CA GLY A 83 11.27 11.81 -6.59
C GLY A 83 12.49 11.46 -7.41
N LEU A 84 13.64 11.43 -6.75
CA LEU A 84 14.93 11.21 -7.39
C LEU A 84 15.61 10.02 -6.74
N TYR A 85 16.21 9.15 -7.55
CA TYR A 85 17.02 8.04 -7.07
C TYR A 85 18.44 8.15 -7.61
N ARG A 86 19.39 7.75 -6.78
CA ARG A 86 20.74 7.42 -7.22
C ARG A 86 21.15 6.09 -6.60
N GLU A 87 22.09 5.41 -7.24
CA GLU A 87 22.50 4.07 -6.85
C GLU A 87 24.01 3.94 -7.00
N ASP A 88 24.62 3.24 -6.04
CA ASP A 88 25.99 2.78 -6.13
C ASP A 88 25.96 1.26 -6.32
N THR A 89 26.17 0.82 -7.55
CA THR A 89 26.12 -0.60 -7.92
C THR A 89 27.31 -1.39 -7.38
N SER A 90 28.38 -0.72 -6.91
CA SER A 90 29.52 -1.38 -6.26
C SER A 90 29.22 -1.76 -4.81
N THR A 91 28.38 -0.97 -4.13
CA THR A 91 27.94 -1.24 -2.76
C THR A 91 26.53 -1.81 -2.68
N GLY A 92 25.76 -1.83 -3.77
CA GLY A 92 24.38 -2.30 -3.78
C GLY A 92 23.42 -1.42 -2.96
N LYS A 93 23.76 -0.13 -2.81
CA LYS A 93 22.98 0.84 -2.05
C LYS A 93 22.27 1.80 -3.01
N ALA A 94 21.03 2.15 -2.67
CA ALA A 94 20.27 3.16 -3.39
C ALA A 94 19.75 4.22 -2.42
N TRP A 95 19.79 5.48 -2.87
CA TRP A 95 19.33 6.64 -2.12
C TRP A 95 18.10 7.21 -2.80
N TYR A 96 17.14 7.61 -1.98
CA TYR A 96 15.99 8.39 -2.40
C TYR A 96 16.16 9.83 -1.96
N ARG A 97 15.89 10.77 -2.86
CA ARG A 97 15.77 12.19 -2.57
C ARG A 97 14.35 12.67 -2.90
N SER A 98 13.69 13.25 -1.89
CA SER A 98 12.39 13.89 -2.08
C SER A 98 12.54 15.22 -2.82
N VAL A 99 11.54 15.56 -3.64
CA VAL A 99 11.44 16.87 -4.30
C VAL A 99 11.01 17.95 -3.31
N PHE A 100 10.20 17.59 -2.29
CA PHE A 100 9.77 18.51 -1.25
C PHE A 100 9.32 17.75 0.03
N PRO A 101 9.85 18.08 1.22
CA PRO A 101 11.05 18.90 1.43
C PRO A 101 12.28 18.23 0.79
N GLU A 102 13.30 19.02 0.42
CA GLU A 102 14.53 18.47 -0.15
C GLU A 102 15.36 17.75 0.93
N SER A 103 15.17 16.44 1.04
CA SER A 103 15.98 15.56 1.88
C SER A 103 16.35 14.30 1.12
N GLU A 104 17.51 13.75 1.43
CA GLU A 104 18.03 12.50 0.86
C GLU A 104 18.36 11.52 1.97
N GLY A 105 18.10 10.24 1.73
CA GLY A 105 18.62 9.16 2.57
C GLY A 105 18.74 7.84 1.85
N ILE A 106 19.37 6.87 2.53
CA ILE A 106 19.46 5.49 2.04
C ILE A 106 18.06 4.90 2.06
N ALA A 107 17.56 4.56 0.87
CA ALA A 107 16.29 3.86 0.70
C ALA A 107 16.49 2.34 0.66
N TYR A 108 17.61 1.86 0.11
CA TYR A 108 17.90 0.43 -0.01
C TYR A 108 19.38 0.13 0.26
N ASP A 109 19.63 -1.03 0.87
CA ASP A 109 20.95 -1.63 1.04
C ASP A 109 20.86 -3.15 0.79
N PHE A 110 21.16 -3.57 -0.44
CA PHE A 110 21.13 -4.98 -0.84
C PHE A 110 22.43 -5.74 -0.50
N SER A 111 23.44 -5.05 0.06
CA SER A 111 24.69 -5.68 0.48
C SER A 111 24.57 -6.43 1.80
N ALA A 112 23.52 -6.14 2.57
CA ALA A 112 23.28 -6.69 3.89
C ALA A 112 23.24 -8.24 3.89
N GLN A 113 23.73 -8.80 4.98
CA GLN A 113 23.79 -10.23 5.29
C GLN A 113 22.84 -10.56 6.44
N VAL A 114 22.51 -11.84 6.59
CA VAL A 114 21.68 -12.30 7.72
C VAL A 114 22.34 -11.91 9.04
N GLY A 115 21.57 -11.29 9.93
CA GLY A 115 22.04 -10.74 11.21
C GLY A 115 22.45 -9.28 11.17
N ASP A 116 22.65 -8.69 9.98
CA ASP A 116 22.93 -7.26 9.86
C ASP A 116 21.68 -6.42 10.18
N THR A 117 21.91 -5.18 10.61
CA THR A 117 20.87 -4.16 10.72
C THR A 117 21.00 -3.17 9.58
N VAL A 118 19.97 -3.06 8.76
CA VAL A 118 19.85 -2.06 7.70
C VAL A 118 19.25 -0.79 8.28
N GLU A 119 19.97 0.32 8.15
CA GLU A 119 19.51 1.65 8.54
C GLU A 119 18.98 2.41 7.31
N ILE A 120 17.67 2.69 7.30
CA ILE A 120 16.96 3.33 6.20
C ILE A 120 16.53 4.71 6.63
N TYR A 121 16.85 5.70 5.81
CA TYR A 121 16.24 7.02 5.88
C TYR A 121 15.55 7.23 4.53
N ASN A 122 14.23 7.02 4.48
CA ASN A 122 13.46 7.11 3.24
C ASN A 122 12.45 8.27 3.31
N PRO A 123 12.83 9.47 2.84
CA PRO A 123 11.95 10.64 2.80
C PRO A 123 10.65 10.48 2.01
N ALA A 124 10.50 9.44 1.18
CA ALA A 124 9.23 9.17 0.48
C ALA A 124 8.12 8.71 1.44
N PHE A 125 8.51 8.18 2.59
CA PHE A 125 7.63 7.47 3.51
C PHE A 125 7.71 8.05 4.93
N SER A 126 8.92 8.20 5.49
CA SER A 126 9.10 8.66 6.87
C SER A 126 10.26 9.64 7.00
N ALA A 127 10.14 10.56 7.97
CA ALA A 127 11.22 11.45 8.39
C ALA A 127 12.11 10.81 9.47
N ASP A 128 11.77 9.62 9.95
CA ASP A 128 12.51 8.91 10.99
C ASP A 128 13.47 7.87 10.40
N LEU A 129 14.54 7.58 11.16
CA LEU A 129 15.47 6.50 10.85
C LEU A 129 14.82 5.15 11.19
N ILE A 130 14.66 4.31 10.17
CA ILE A 130 14.09 2.97 10.29
C ILE A 130 15.21 1.95 10.37
N ARG A 131 15.11 0.99 11.30
CA ARG A 131 16.09 -0.09 11.47
C ARG A 131 15.44 -1.44 11.23
N LEU A 132 15.91 -2.16 10.22
CA LEU A 132 15.43 -3.49 9.90
C LEU A 132 16.54 -4.51 10.10
N ILE A 133 16.27 -5.58 10.83
CA ILE A 133 17.22 -6.68 11.01
C ILE A 133 16.99 -7.70 9.88
N VAL A 134 18.05 -8.08 9.17
CA VAL A 134 17.98 -9.12 8.14
C VAL A 134 17.83 -10.48 8.79
N MET A 135 16.67 -11.09 8.61
CA MET A 135 16.35 -12.39 9.19
C MET A 135 16.69 -13.52 8.24
N GLU A 136 16.41 -13.33 6.95
CA GLU A 136 16.64 -14.34 5.93
C GLU A 136 17.17 -13.69 4.65
N LYS A 137 18.04 -14.43 3.96
CA LYS A 137 18.56 -14.07 2.65
C LYS A 137 18.45 -15.27 1.71
N ASN A 138 17.60 -15.14 0.72
CA ASN A 138 17.28 -16.19 -0.24
C ASN A 138 17.69 -15.78 -1.66
N ILE A 139 17.71 -16.75 -2.57
CA ILE A 139 17.80 -16.51 -4.01
C ILE A 139 16.47 -16.92 -4.63
N VAL A 140 15.87 -16.04 -5.41
CA VAL A 140 14.61 -16.29 -6.13
C VAL A 140 14.82 -16.09 -7.63
N GLU A 141 14.20 -16.94 -8.45
CA GLU A 141 14.22 -16.80 -9.90
C GLU A 141 13.00 -16.01 -10.37
N ILE A 142 13.23 -14.86 -11.01
CA ILE A 142 12.17 -14.00 -11.53
C ILE A 142 12.55 -13.57 -12.95
N GLY A 143 11.72 -13.95 -13.92
CA GLY A 143 11.99 -13.66 -15.33
C GLY A 143 13.24 -14.35 -15.89
N GLY A 144 13.63 -15.50 -15.34
CA GLY A 144 14.85 -16.23 -15.74
C GLY A 144 16.14 -15.68 -15.14
N ILE A 145 16.04 -14.74 -14.19
CA ILE A 145 17.18 -14.12 -13.51
C ILE A 145 17.12 -14.46 -12.02
N LEU A 146 18.25 -14.92 -11.48
CA LEU A 146 18.41 -15.15 -10.04
C LEU A 146 18.63 -13.81 -9.32
N ARG A 147 17.81 -13.53 -8.31
CA ARG A 147 17.81 -12.28 -7.54
C ARG A 147 17.98 -12.59 -6.06
N LYS A 148 18.74 -11.75 -5.34
CA LYS A 148 18.74 -11.81 -3.87
C LYS A 148 17.39 -11.33 -3.35
N GLN A 149 16.83 -12.06 -2.40
CA GLN A 149 15.67 -11.64 -1.62
C GLN A 149 16.11 -11.49 -0.17
N LEU A 150 15.87 -10.30 0.41
CA LEU A 150 16.07 -10.03 1.82
C LEU A 150 14.71 -10.00 2.49
N LYS A 151 14.53 -10.83 3.52
CA LYS A 151 13.40 -10.73 4.43
C LYS A 151 13.92 -10.19 5.75
N MET A 152 13.37 -9.05 6.13
CA MET A 152 13.83 -8.28 7.27
C MET A 152 12.68 -8.02 8.22
N TRP A 153 13.03 -7.68 9.44
CA TRP A 153 12.07 -7.47 10.51
C TRP A 153 12.46 -6.24 11.32
N GLU A 154 11.49 -5.36 11.55
CA GLU A 154 11.58 -4.31 12.55
C GLU A 154 11.21 -4.87 13.94
N PRO A 155 12.10 -4.81 14.95
CA PRO A 155 11.92 -5.50 16.24
C PRO A 155 10.66 -5.14 17.06
N GLN A 156 10.05 -3.99 16.81
CA GLN A 156 8.90 -3.46 17.53
C GLN A 156 7.56 -3.75 16.83
N HIS A 157 7.60 -4.26 15.59
CA HIS A 157 6.41 -4.55 14.78
C HIS A 157 6.30 -6.04 14.45
N ILE A 158 5.16 -6.47 13.90
CA ILE A 158 4.90 -7.90 13.58
C ILE A 158 5.11 -8.18 12.09
N GLN A 159 5.11 -7.14 11.25
CA GLN A 159 5.20 -7.29 9.80
C GLN A 159 6.66 -7.38 9.35
N SER A 160 6.93 -8.28 8.39
CA SER A 160 8.24 -8.40 7.76
C SER A 160 8.31 -7.54 6.50
N GLU A 161 9.46 -6.92 6.26
CA GLU A 161 9.80 -6.26 5.01
C GLU A 161 10.47 -7.27 4.07
N ILE A 162 10.04 -7.33 2.81
CA ILE A 162 10.70 -8.16 1.79
C ILE A 162 11.20 -7.26 0.66
N TRP A 163 12.50 -7.33 0.40
CA TRP A 163 13.13 -6.67 -0.75
C TRP A 163 13.67 -7.70 -1.72
N ILE A 164 13.56 -7.40 -3.02
CA ILE A 164 14.10 -8.23 -4.10
C ILE A 164 15.07 -7.38 -4.93
N GLU A 165 16.29 -7.87 -5.09
CA GLU A 165 17.36 -7.20 -5.83
C GLU A 165 16.93 -6.91 -7.28
N GLY A 166 17.13 -5.65 -7.71
CA GLY A 166 16.68 -5.13 -9.00
C GLY A 166 15.16 -4.95 -9.15
N ILE A 167 14.37 -5.12 -8.09
CA ILE A 167 12.91 -4.85 -8.07
C ILE A 167 12.56 -3.86 -6.95
N GLY A 168 13.13 -3.98 -5.75
CA GLY A 168 12.82 -3.13 -4.60
C GLY A 168 11.94 -3.81 -3.56
N SER A 169 11.22 -3.02 -2.77
CA SER A 169 10.31 -3.53 -1.73
C SER A 169 9.03 -4.13 -2.32
N LEU A 170 8.52 -5.18 -1.68
CA LEU A 170 7.17 -5.69 -1.94
C LEU A 170 6.06 -4.74 -1.48
N TYR A 171 6.37 -3.73 -0.66
CA TYR A 171 5.47 -2.60 -0.40
C TYR A 171 5.50 -1.55 -1.52
N GLY A 172 6.35 -1.73 -2.55
CA GLY A 172 6.51 -0.82 -3.68
C GLY A 172 7.84 -0.05 -3.66
N ILE A 173 8.29 0.39 -4.83
CA ILE A 173 9.63 0.99 -5.03
C ILE A 173 9.92 2.17 -4.10
N LYS A 174 8.90 2.97 -3.74
CA LYS A 174 9.05 4.13 -2.85
C LYS A 174 8.92 3.81 -1.35
N ASN A 175 8.51 2.60 -0.98
CA ASN A 175 8.03 2.26 0.36
C ASN A 175 8.99 1.35 1.13
N SER A 176 10.30 1.47 0.88
CA SER A 176 11.26 0.74 1.69
C SER A 176 11.14 1.15 3.16
N GLY A 177 11.04 0.15 4.03
CA GLY A 177 10.85 0.36 5.46
C GLY A 177 9.39 0.51 5.89
N MET A 178 8.42 0.29 5.00
CA MET A 178 7.00 0.44 5.30
C MET A 178 6.52 -0.50 6.41
N SER A 179 7.18 -1.64 6.63
CA SER A 179 6.88 -2.50 7.79
C SER A 179 6.98 -1.76 9.14
N TRP A 180 7.71 -0.65 9.21
CA TRP A 180 7.82 0.22 10.39
C TRP A 180 6.53 0.96 10.76
N ALA A 181 5.63 1.26 9.81
CA ALA A 181 4.34 1.87 10.16
C ALA A 181 3.42 0.94 10.96
N GLY A 182 3.75 -0.35 11.05
CA GLY A 182 3.04 -1.30 11.89
C GLY A 182 1.60 -1.55 11.46
N ALA A 183 0.72 -1.72 12.44
CA ALA A 183 -0.70 -2.02 12.24
C ALA A 183 -1.57 -0.76 12.02
N ALA A 184 -1.01 0.31 11.46
CA ALA A 184 -1.82 1.42 10.96
C ALA A 184 -2.80 0.88 9.91
N CYS A 185 -4.06 1.30 9.97
CA CYS A 185 -5.06 0.81 9.03
C CYS A 185 -4.76 1.35 7.62
N GLY A 186 -4.34 0.47 6.73
CA GLY A 186 -3.96 0.76 5.35
C GLY A 186 -2.70 -0.01 4.97
N SER A 187 -2.42 -0.15 3.68
CA SER A 187 -1.16 -0.75 3.20
C SER A 187 -0.83 -0.22 1.81
N GLU A 188 0.42 -0.37 1.40
CA GLU A 188 0.82 -0.24 0.01
C GLU A 188 1.45 -1.54 -0.43
N GLU A 189 1.05 -2.06 -1.58
CA GLU A 189 1.57 -3.35 -2.05
C GLU A 189 2.04 -3.20 -3.48
N LEU A 190 3.24 -3.69 -3.78
CA LEU A 190 3.66 -3.92 -5.15
C LEU A 190 2.69 -4.94 -5.75
N LEU A 191 2.02 -4.55 -6.83
CA LEU A 191 1.13 -5.43 -7.58
C LEU A 191 1.91 -6.18 -8.63
N CYS A 192 2.66 -5.45 -9.48
CA CYS A 192 3.32 -6.02 -10.64
C CYS A 192 4.61 -5.26 -10.97
N TYR A 193 5.55 -5.99 -11.58
CA TYR A 193 6.81 -5.47 -12.08
C TYR A 193 7.02 -5.95 -13.52
N TRP A 194 7.23 -5.00 -14.42
CA TRP A 194 7.53 -5.27 -15.82
C TRP A 194 8.93 -4.81 -16.17
N LYS A 195 9.54 -5.55 -17.08
CA LYS A 195 10.77 -5.14 -17.74
C LYS A 195 10.66 -5.47 -19.22
N ASP A 196 10.99 -4.49 -20.07
CA ASP A 196 10.88 -4.61 -21.53
C ASP A 196 9.48 -5.10 -21.97
N ASP A 197 8.44 -4.44 -21.45
CA ASP A 197 7.01 -4.75 -21.66
C ASP A 197 6.52 -6.13 -21.23
N LYS A 198 7.38 -6.94 -20.60
CA LYS A 198 7.03 -8.25 -20.07
C LYS A 198 6.79 -8.17 -18.56
N ASN A 199 5.63 -8.65 -18.11
CA ASN A 199 5.37 -8.83 -16.68
C ASN A 199 6.28 -9.95 -16.16
N LEU A 200 7.25 -9.61 -15.30
CA LEU A 200 8.19 -10.58 -14.73
C LEU A 200 7.78 -11.04 -13.34
N TRP A 201 6.99 -10.23 -12.61
CA TRP A 201 6.52 -10.57 -11.27
C TRP A 201 5.16 -9.96 -11.01
N GLN A 202 4.24 -10.77 -10.46
CA GLN A 202 2.94 -10.34 -9.98
C GLN A 202 2.75 -10.86 -8.57
N ASN A 203 2.20 -9.99 -7.72
CA ASN A 203 1.84 -10.33 -6.36
C ASN A 203 0.69 -11.36 -6.37
N PRO A 204 0.90 -12.57 -5.82
CA PRO A 204 -0.11 -13.62 -5.86
C PRO A 204 -1.36 -13.31 -5.03
N ALA A 205 -1.32 -12.28 -4.16
CA ALA A 205 -2.49 -11.84 -3.40
C ALA A 205 -3.48 -11.01 -4.23
N PHE A 206 -3.12 -10.60 -5.44
CA PHE A 206 -3.93 -9.72 -6.29
C PHE A 206 -4.09 -10.27 -7.71
N GLU A 207 -5.32 -10.23 -8.23
CA GLU A 207 -5.64 -10.70 -9.58
C GLU A 207 -5.34 -9.66 -10.67
N THR A 208 -5.28 -8.38 -10.29
CA THR A 208 -5.02 -7.26 -11.21
C THR A 208 -3.71 -6.55 -10.86
N CYS A 209 -3.08 -5.98 -11.89
CA CYS A 209 -1.95 -5.11 -11.73
C CYS A 209 -2.33 -3.63 -11.58
N PHE A 210 -3.61 -3.27 -11.62
CA PHE A 210 -4.07 -1.90 -11.43
C PHE A 210 -5.51 -1.86 -10.91
N PHE A 211 -5.71 -1.16 -9.80
CA PHE A 211 -7.02 -0.81 -9.25
C PHE A 211 -7.36 0.62 -9.63
N GLU A 212 -8.41 0.78 -10.44
CA GLU A 212 -9.03 2.08 -10.58
C GLU A 212 -9.71 2.45 -9.27
N LEU A 213 -9.64 3.73 -8.91
CA LEU A 213 -10.49 4.29 -7.87
C LEU A 213 -11.94 4.12 -8.32
N THR A 214 -12.56 3.01 -7.97
CA THR A 214 -14.01 2.84 -8.07
C THR A 214 -14.59 3.69 -6.93
N GLY A 215 -14.63 5.01 -7.14
CA GLY A 215 -15.47 5.89 -6.36
C GLY A 215 -16.85 5.26 -6.35
N ARG A 216 -17.40 5.04 -5.14
CA ARG A 216 -18.67 4.38 -4.82
C ARG A 216 -19.42 3.92 -6.06
N VAL A 217 -19.63 2.60 -6.21
CA VAL A 217 -20.82 2.14 -6.94
C VAL A 217 -21.95 3.04 -6.46
N ASN A 218 -22.56 3.79 -7.38
CA ASN A 218 -23.80 4.51 -7.10
C ASN A 218 -24.80 3.42 -6.73
N LEU A 219 -24.79 2.98 -5.47
CA LEU A 219 -25.87 2.24 -4.89
C LEU A 219 -27.06 3.17 -5.11
N PRO A 220 -28.07 2.77 -5.90
CA PRO A 220 -29.23 3.61 -6.10
C PRO A 220 -29.68 4.08 -4.73
N ALA A 221 -29.93 5.38 -4.58
CA ALA A 221 -30.26 6.03 -3.31
C ALA A 221 -31.52 5.39 -2.70
N ALA A 222 -31.31 4.28 -2.03
CA ALA A 222 -32.28 3.45 -1.35
C ALA A 222 -32.07 3.67 0.15
N SER A 223 -31.89 4.94 0.55
CA SER A 223 -31.86 5.28 1.96
C SER A 223 -33.25 5.03 2.54
N PRO A 224 -33.37 4.35 3.69
CA PRO A 224 -34.65 4.23 4.38
C PRO A 224 -35.24 5.62 4.62
N HIS A 225 -36.52 5.76 4.33
CA HIS A 225 -37.23 7.01 4.54
C HIS A 225 -37.86 6.99 5.93
N PHE A 226 -37.42 7.89 6.80
CA PHE A 226 -37.98 8.10 8.13
C PHE A 226 -39.06 9.16 8.07
N SER A 227 -40.28 8.82 8.49
CA SER A 227 -41.36 9.78 8.67
C SER A 227 -41.81 9.75 10.12
N PHE A 228 -41.85 10.91 10.77
CA PHE A 228 -42.30 11.02 12.16
C PHE A 228 -43.64 11.76 12.24
N GLN A 229 -44.64 11.12 12.82
CA GLN A 229 -45.95 11.69 13.08
C GLN A 229 -46.04 12.17 14.53
N ILE A 230 -46.03 13.49 14.70
CA ILE A 230 -45.99 14.16 16.01
C ILE A 230 -47.24 13.81 16.85
N THR A 231 -48.45 13.87 16.25
CA THR A 231 -49.74 13.71 16.94
C THR A 231 -49.87 12.38 17.67
N ASN A 232 -49.37 11.30 17.06
CA ASN A 232 -49.50 9.94 17.58
C ASN A 232 -48.16 9.40 18.10
N LYS A 233 -47.12 10.24 18.22
CA LYS A 233 -45.74 9.85 18.57
C LYS A 233 -45.29 8.60 17.81
N THR A 234 -45.52 8.58 16.50
CA THR A 234 -45.30 7.38 15.68
C THR A 234 -44.15 7.58 14.71
N LEU A 235 -43.20 6.65 14.69
CA LEU A 235 -42.10 6.62 13.72
C LEU A 235 -42.37 5.57 12.66
N ILE A 236 -42.39 5.98 11.40
CA ILE A 236 -42.57 5.11 10.24
C ILE A 236 -41.24 5.02 9.50
N ILE A 237 -40.79 3.80 9.22
CA ILE A 237 -39.57 3.53 8.47
C ILE A 237 -39.96 2.76 7.21
N ASN A 238 -39.86 3.43 6.06
CA ASN A 238 -40.25 2.91 4.75
C ASN A 238 -39.02 2.70 3.86
N LYS A 239 -39.23 2.00 2.73
CA LYS A 239 -38.22 1.76 1.69
C LYS A 239 -36.99 1.03 2.23
N LEU A 240 -37.23 -0.01 3.03
CA LEU A 240 -36.18 -0.91 3.49
C LEU A 240 -35.88 -1.93 2.41
N HIS A 241 -34.63 -1.94 1.93
CA HIS A 241 -34.16 -2.85 0.88
C HIS A 241 -33.34 -4.02 1.44
N HIS A 242 -32.83 -3.87 2.66
CA HIS A 242 -32.06 -4.89 3.36
C HIS A 242 -32.54 -5.03 4.79
N THR A 243 -32.26 -6.20 5.36
CA THR A 243 -32.35 -6.38 6.81
C THR A 243 -31.35 -5.45 7.49
N GLY A 244 -31.80 -4.73 8.51
CA GLY A 244 -30.92 -3.85 9.27
C GLY A 244 -31.37 -3.64 10.70
N LEU A 245 -30.52 -2.99 11.47
CA LEU A 245 -30.69 -2.74 12.89
C LEU A 245 -31.12 -1.29 13.11
N LEU A 246 -32.34 -1.10 13.63
CA LEU A 246 -32.81 0.16 14.17
C LEU A 246 -32.32 0.32 15.61
N ILE A 247 -31.79 1.49 15.92
CA ILE A 247 -31.40 1.89 17.27
C ILE A 247 -31.88 3.32 17.52
N ILE A 248 -32.49 3.58 18.67
CA ILE A 248 -32.86 4.93 19.12
C ILE A 248 -32.07 5.27 20.38
N TYR A 249 -31.44 6.44 20.38
CA TYR A 249 -30.71 6.99 21.52
C TYR A 249 -31.42 8.24 22.06
N ASN A 250 -31.39 8.42 23.38
CA ASN A 250 -31.73 9.71 23.99
C ASN A 250 -30.54 10.69 23.91
N MET A 251 -30.74 11.93 24.37
CA MET A 251 -29.68 12.97 24.33
C MET A 251 -28.46 12.71 25.22
N LEU A 252 -28.52 11.74 26.13
CA LEU A 252 -27.38 11.29 26.93
C LEU A 252 -26.61 10.15 26.24
N GLY A 253 -26.99 9.76 25.03
CA GLY A 253 -26.41 8.63 24.29
C GLY A 253 -26.88 7.26 24.77
N LYS A 254 -27.87 7.18 25.68
CA LYS A 254 -28.42 5.91 26.15
C LYS A 254 -29.36 5.32 25.10
N GLU A 255 -29.16 4.05 24.76
CA GLU A 255 -30.06 3.26 23.92
C GLU A 255 -31.42 3.09 24.63
N VAL A 256 -32.50 3.50 23.95
CA VAL A 256 -33.88 3.39 24.44
C VAL A 256 -34.73 2.44 23.61
N LEU A 257 -34.28 2.10 22.40
CA LEU A 257 -34.89 1.09 21.54
C LEU A 257 -33.82 0.45 20.66
N ARG A 258 -33.92 -0.87 20.45
CA ARG A 258 -33.11 -1.60 19.47
C ARG A 258 -33.90 -2.74 18.88
N GLN A 259 -33.95 -2.81 17.55
CA GLN A 259 -34.74 -3.81 16.84
C GLN A 259 -34.21 -4.12 15.44
N SER A 260 -34.22 -5.41 15.07
CA SER A 260 -33.95 -5.85 13.69
C SER A 260 -35.19 -5.63 12.84
N LEU A 261 -35.03 -5.01 11.67
CA LEU A 261 -36.09 -4.76 10.70
C LEU A 261 -35.78 -5.50 9.41
N HIS A 262 -36.81 -6.11 8.82
CA HIS A 262 -36.72 -6.82 7.55
C HIS A 262 -37.63 -6.21 6.47
N GLU A 263 -38.64 -5.44 6.88
CA GLU A 263 -39.62 -4.77 6.03
C GLU A 263 -40.04 -3.44 6.66
N THR A 264 -40.88 -2.67 5.98
CA THR A 264 -41.46 -1.43 6.51
C THR A 264 -42.11 -1.67 7.88
N VAL A 265 -41.73 -0.88 8.89
CA VAL A 265 -42.29 -0.97 10.24
C VAL A 265 -42.75 0.39 10.74
N THR A 266 -43.83 0.36 11.53
CA THR A 266 -44.36 1.51 12.27
C THR A 266 -44.17 1.28 13.77
N PHE A 267 -43.50 2.22 14.45
CA PHE A 267 -43.21 2.20 15.88
C PHE A 267 -44.04 3.23 16.63
N SER A 268 -44.73 2.79 17.68
CA SER A 268 -45.26 3.71 18.69
C SER A 268 -44.15 4.10 19.67
N LEU A 269 -43.92 5.40 19.82
CA LEU A 269 -42.95 5.99 20.75
C LEU A 269 -43.63 6.60 21.98
N THR A 270 -44.88 6.22 22.27
CA THR A 270 -45.67 6.78 23.38
C THR A 270 -45.08 6.49 24.76
N SER A 271 -44.27 5.43 24.90
CA SER A 271 -43.58 5.08 26.14
C SER A 271 -42.34 5.93 26.42
N LEU A 272 -41.85 6.70 25.44
CA LEU A 272 -40.66 7.52 25.59
C LEU A 272 -41.01 8.90 26.15
N SER A 273 -40.16 9.42 27.03
CA SER A 273 -40.31 10.75 27.62
C SER A 273 -40.16 11.86 26.58
N GLN A 274 -40.73 13.03 26.87
CA GLN A 274 -40.51 14.24 26.08
C GLN A 274 -39.01 14.52 25.91
N GLY A 275 -38.58 14.88 24.69
CA GLY A 275 -37.17 15.13 24.42
C GLY A 275 -36.75 14.87 22.98
N PHE A 276 -35.47 15.14 22.71
CA PHE A 276 -34.83 14.80 21.44
C PHE A 276 -34.29 13.37 21.46
N TYR A 277 -34.38 12.71 20.31
CA TYR A 277 -33.86 11.37 20.10
C TYR A 277 -33.10 11.31 18.78
N LEU A 278 -32.03 10.51 18.77
CA LEU A 278 -31.29 10.15 17.58
C LEU A 278 -31.77 8.77 17.11
N VAL A 279 -32.29 8.69 15.90
CA VAL A 279 -32.72 7.45 15.26
C VAL A 279 -31.62 7.04 14.29
N ARG A 280 -31.09 5.83 14.47
CA ARG A 280 -30.03 5.26 13.64
C ARG A 280 -30.52 3.95 13.05
N PHE A 281 -30.34 3.77 11.75
CA PHE A 281 -30.54 2.49 11.08
C PHE A 281 -29.24 2.05 10.42
N VAL A 282 -28.88 0.78 10.59
CA VAL A 282 -27.65 0.20 10.07
C VAL A 282 -27.99 -1.04 9.25
N ASP A 283 -27.57 -1.06 7.99
CA ASP A 283 -27.73 -2.20 7.09
C ASP A 283 -26.41 -2.50 6.35
N PRO A 284 -26.34 -3.52 5.49
CA PRO A 284 -25.14 -3.83 4.72
C PRO A 284 -24.67 -2.72 3.76
N LEU A 285 -25.55 -1.77 3.41
CA LEU A 285 -25.22 -0.66 2.52
C LEU A 285 -24.72 0.58 3.27
N GLY A 286 -25.01 0.68 4.57
CA GLY A 286 -24.41 1.70 5.43
C GLY A 286 -25.27 2.12 6.61
N VAL A 287 -25.14 3.39 6.98
CA VAL A 287 -25.79 3.97 8.15
C VAL A 287 -26.65 5.15 7.74
N SER A 288 -27.91 5.15 8.16
CA SER A 288 -28.82 6.28 8.05
C SER A 288 -29.16 6.83 9.43
N VAL A 289 -29.17 8.16 9.56
CA VAL A 289 -29.40 8.84 10.85
C VAL A 289 -30.40 9.97 10.68
N THR A 290 -31.33 10.10 11.63
CA THR A 290 -32.22 11.25 11.73
C THR A 290 -32.43 11.65 13.20
N LYS A 291 -32.92 12.87 13.40
CA LYS A 291 -33.24 13.42 14.72
C LYS A 291 -34.74 13.66 14.80
N ILE A 292 -35.36 13.22 15.89
CA ILE A 292 -36.78 13.46 16.17
C ILE A 292 -36.96 14.18 17.51
N TRP A 293 -38.04 14.96 17.61
CA TRP A 293 -38.49 15.59 18.85
C TRP A 293 -39.82 14.96 19.27
N LEU A 294 -39.86 14.40 20.47
CA LEU A 294 -41.10 13.95 21.10
C LEU A 294 -41.64 15.08 21.99
N PRO A 295 -42.85 15.62 21.71
CA PRO A 295 -43.48 16.62 22.54
C PRO A 295 -44.02 16.04 23.86
#